data_AF-A0A3Q1ECA1-F1
#
_entry.id   AF-A0A3Q1ECA1-F1
#
_cell.length_a   1.000
_cell.length_b   1.000
_cell.length_c   1.000
_cell.angle_alpha   90.00
_cell.angle_beta   90.00
_cell.angle_gamma   90.00
#
_symmetry.space_group_name_H-M   'P 1'
#
loop_
_entity.id
_entity.type
_entity.pdbx_description
1 polymer ?
#
loop_
_entity_poly.entity_id
_entity_poly.type
_entity_poly.pdbx_seq_one_letter_code
_entity_poly.pdbx_strand_id
1 'polypeptide(L)'
;MSVQFFGWEVTYDDNSPRQELGASQAPKDRGVYTMYHGTSVANARLIIANGFQQSQKGMLGKGVYVSRDKKKADRYPLNNNRSDRVNLELRVRVGRVKRIDKDNHPMQYTWSAQGYDTAWVPPNCGMAAVPSGLEEDCVFDPKRVEVVGIARADPSVLTELQENCLLLCVCIIIRNFVIL
;
A
#
# COMPACT_ATOMS: atom_id res chain seq x y z
N MET A 1 -36.14 -4.41 31.17
CA MET A 1 -34.70 -4.23 31.45
C MET A 1 -34.01 -3.89 30.15
N SER A 2 -33.64 -2.63 29.95
CA SER A 2 -32.92 -2.18 28.76
C SER A 2 -31.43 -2.11 29.08
N VAL A 3 -30.63 -2.94 28.44
CA VAL A 3 -29.17 -2.81 28.50
C VAL A 3 -28.79 -1.77 27.45
N GLN A 4 -28.40 -0.58 27.90
CA GLN A 4 -27.78 0.42 27.03
C GLN A 4 -26.28 0.09 26.92
N PHE A 5 -25.86 -0.32 25.72
CA PHE A 5 -24.45 -0.48 25.38
C PHE A 5 -23.89 0.90 24.97
N PHE A 6 -22.95 1.41 25.74
CA PHE A 6 -22.08 2.49 25.28
C PHE A 6 -20.92 1.84 24.53
N GLY A 7 -20.96 1.94 23.20
CA GLY A 7 -19.87 1.45 22.35
C GLY A 7 -18.57 2.15 22.71
N TRP A 8 -17.53 1.39 22.98
CA TRP A 8 -16.18 1.92 23.14
C TRP A 8 -15.69 2.41 21.77
N GLU A 9 -15.21 3.65 21.73
CA GLU A 9 -14.50 4.17 20.57
C GLU A 9 -13.06 3.63 20.62
N VAL A 10 -12.68 2.85 19.62
CA VAL A 10 -11.31 2.36 19.47
C VAL A 10 -10.45 3.53 18.98
N THR A 11 -9.78 4.21 19.90
CA THR A 11 -8.71 5.14 19.55
C THR A 11 -7.45 4.32 19.29
N TYR A 12 -7.11 4.12 18.02
CA TYR A 12 -5.76 3.68 17.66
C TYR A 12 -4.78 4.79 18.08
N ASP A 13 -3.66 4.45 18.72
CA ASP A 13 -2.60 5.37 19.19
C ASP A 13 -1.93 6.21 18.06
N ASP A 14 -2.48 6.21 16.85
CA ASP A 14 -2.01 6.97 15.69
C ASP A 14 -3.11 7.92 15.20
N ASN A 15 -3.54 8.82 16.08
CA ASN A 15 -4.40 9.97 15.75
C ASN A 15 -3.74 10.98 14.80
N SER A 16 -2.72 10.57 14.04
CA SER A 16 -2.26 11.34 12.88
C SER A 16 -3.44 11.38 11.89
N PRO A 17 -4.01 12.55 11.59
CA PRO A 17 -5.02 12.66 10.55
C PRO A 17 -4.49 11.96 9.32
N ARG A 18 -5.30 11.08 8.70
CA ARG A 18 -4.98 10.53 7.37
C ARG A 18 -4.64 11.71 6.49
N GLN A 19 -3.35 11.94 6.25
CA GLN A 19 -2.93 13.09 5.50
C GLN A 19 -3.14 12.68 4.05
N GLU A 20 -4.17 13.24 3.41
CA GLU A 20 -4.40 13.03 1.99
C GLU A 20 -3.36 13.84 1.21
N LEU A 21 -2.12 13.34 1.15
CA LEU A 21 -1.15 13.84 0.18
C LEU A 21 -1.46 13.25 -1.18
N GLY A 22 -1.74 14.11 -2.15
CA GLY A 22 -1.91 13.72 -3.54
C GLY A 22 -0.59 13.24 -4.16
N ALA A 23 -0.71 12.52 -5.29
CA ALA A 23 0.42 12.01 -6.06
C ALA A 23 1.45 13.08 -6.48
N SER A 24 1.02 14.34 -6.63
CA SER A 24 1.89 15.45 -7.00
C SER A 24 2.73 16.02 -5.84
N GLN A 25 2.48 15.61 -4.60
CA GLN A 25 3.12 16.18 -3.42
C GLN A 25 4.26 15.31 -2.92
N ALA A 26 5.31 15.92 -2.38
CA ALA A 26 6.39 15.16 -1.75
C ALA A 26 5.91 14.51 -0.43
N PRO A 27 6.18 13.21 -0.21
CA PRO A 27 5.89 12.57 1.06
C PRO A 27 6.75 13.21 2.16
N LYS A 28 6.17 13.31 3.36
CA LYS A 28 6.88 13.74 4.57
C LYS A 28 7.36 12.52 5.32
N ASP A 29 8.55 12.63 5.90
CA ASP A 29 9.08 11.59 6.77
C ASP A 29 8.08 11.28 7.89
N ARG A 30 7.97 9.99 8.21
CA ARG A 30 7.06 9.41 9.22
C ARG A 30 5.58 9.61 8.92
N GLY A 31 5.23 10.03 7.70
CA GLY A 31 3.85 10.14 7.26
C GLY A 31 3.15 8.78 7.16
N VAL A 32 1.82 8.85 7.22
CA VAL A 32 0.93 7.72 6.95
C VAL A 32 -0.02 8.15 5.84
N TYR A 33 -0.03 7.39 4.75
CA TYR A 33 -0.75 7.78 3.53
C TYR A 33 -1.67 6.67 3.04
N THR A 34 -2.79 7.07 2.46
CA THR A 34 -3.58 6.19 1.60
C THR A 34 -2.85 6.03 0.27
N MET A 35 -2.54 4.79 -0.08
CA MET A 35 -1.85 4.43 -1.33
C MET A 35 -2.54 3.24 -1.98
N TYR A 36 -2.10 2.90 -3.19
CA TYR A 36 -2.75 1.95 -4.07
C TYR A 36 -1.72 0.97 -4.65
N HIS A 37 -2.13 -0.29 -4.76
CA HIS A 37 -1.33 -1.34 -5.38
C HIS A 37 -2.18 -2.14 -6.36
N GLY A 38 -1.85 -2.04 -7.64
CA GLY A 38 -2.46 -2.84 -8.69
C GLY A 38 -1.82 -4.21 -8.81
N THR A 39 -2.62 -5.27 -8.77
CA THR A 39 -2.16 -6.67 -8.81
C THR A 39 -3.20 -7.58 -9.45
N SER A 40 -2.86 -8.86 -9.65
CA SER A 40 -3.81 -9.85 -10.18
C SER A 40 -4.80 -10.32 -9.11
N VAL A 41 -5.93 -10.91 -9.50
CA VAL A 41 -6.90 -11.46 -8.54
C VAL A 41 -6.26 -12.52 -7.65
N ALA A 42 -5.47 -13.42 -8.24
CA ALA A 42 -4.76 -14.46 -7.50
C ALA A 42 -3.81 -13.88 -6.45
N ASN A 43 -3.03 -12.84 -6.82
CA ASN A 43 -2.12 -12.19 -5.89
C ASN A 43 -2.87 -11.39 -4.82
N ALA A 44 -3.99 -10.74 -5.15
CA ALA A 44 -4.81 -10.03 -4.18
C ALA A 44 -5.30 -10.97 -3.06
N ARG A 45 -5.78 -12.17 -3.41
CA ARG A 45 -6.17 -13.20 -2.42
C ARG A 45 -5.02 -13.56 -1.49
N LEU A 46 -3.82 -13.79 -2.06
CA LEU A 46 -2.62 -14.13 -1.28
C LEU A 46 -2.17 -12.99 -0.36
N ILE A 47 -2.22 -11.74 -0.85
CA ILE A 47 -1.85 -10.55 -0.08
C ILE A 47 -2.84 -10.34 1.07
N ILE A 48 -4.15 -10.50 0.83
CA ILE A 48 -5.17 -10.37 1.87
C ILE A 48 -4.97 -11.46 2.94
N ALA A 49 -4.74 -12.71 2.54
CA ALA A 49 -4.59 -13.82 3.48
C ALA A 49 -3.27 -13.79 4.28
N ASN A 50 -2.16 -13.42 3.63
CA ASN A 50 -0.81 -13.61 4.19
C ASN A 50 -0.03 -12.31 4.41
N GLY A 51 -0.59 -11.17 3.99
CA GLY A 51 0.13 -9.90 3.90
C GLY A 51 1.03 -9.80 2.67
N PHE A 52 1.64 -8.63 2.51
CA PHE A 52 2.60 -8.38 1.42
C PHE A 52 3.92 -9.14 1.62
N GLN A 53 4.54 -9.50 0.50
CA GLN A 53 5.93 -9.95 0.44
C GLN A 53 6.74 -8.97 -0.40
N GLN A 54 8.02 -8.82 -0.10
CA GLN A 54 8.91 -7.99 -0.89
C GLN A 54 9.06 -8.57 -2.31
N SER A 55 8.93 -7.71 -3.32
CA SER A 55 9.45 -8.06 -4.64
C SER A 55 10.97 -8.25 -4.54
N GLN A 56 11.52 -9.16 -5.34
CA GLN A 56 12.97 -9.39 -5.38
C GLN A 56 13.71 -8.39 -6.28
N LYS A 57 12.97 -7.72 -7.17
CA LYS A 57 13.48 -6.82 -8.20
C LYS A 57 12.51 -5.67 -8.44
N GLY A 58 13.00 -4.63 -9.10
CA GLY A 58 12.26 -3.46 -9.54
C GLY A 58 13.21 -2.27 -9.66
N MET A 59 12.73 -1.14 -10.19
CA MET A 59 13.58 0.01 -10.47
C MET A 59 14.16 0.69 -9.21
N LEU A 60 13.60 0.41 -8.03
CA LEU A 60 14.06 0.88 -6.73
C LEU A 60 14.61 -0.28 -5.88
N GLY A 61 14.87 -1.46 -6.47
CA GLY A 61 15.28 -2.66 -5.76
C GLY A 61 14.13 -3.42 -5.11
N LYS A 62 14.43 -4.15 -4.04
CA LYS A 62 13.46 -4.98 -3.31
C LYS A 62 12.52 -4.15 -2.43
N GLY A 63 11.25 -4.49 -2.44
CA GLY A 63 10.24 -3.85 -1.59
C GLY A 63 8.81 -4.06 -2.11
N VAL A 64 7.88 -3.34 -1.51
CA VAL A 64 6.47 -3.28 -1.93
C VAL A 64 6.26 -1.98 -2.69
N TYR A 65 5.89 -2.11 -3.96
CA TYR A 65 5.68 -0.97 -4.86
C TYR A 65 4.25 -0.46 -4.73
N VAL A 66 4.08 0.81 -4.41
CA VAL A 66 2.79 1.45 -4.19
C VAL A 66 2.76 2.83 -4.84
N SER A 67 1.57 3.37 -5.04
CA SER A 67 1.40 4.70 -5.61
C SER A 67 0.24 5.42 -4.94
N ARG A 68 0.35 6.73 -4.76
CA ARG A 68 -0.75 7.61 -4.38
C ARG A 68 -1.68 7.92 -5.57
N ASP A 69 -1.24 7.63 -6.80
CA ASP A 69 -2.09 7.72 -7.99
C ASP A 69 -2.89 6.43 -8.18
N LYS A 70 -4.17 6.47 -7.80
CA LYS A 70 -5.12 5.36 -8.00
C LYS A 70 -5.21 4.93 -9.46
N LYS A 71 -5.23 5.87 -10.41
CA LYS A 71 -5.33 5.56 -11.86
C LYS A 71 -4.06 4.90 -12.37
N LYS A 72 -2.89 5.22 -11.79
CA LYS A 72 -1.64 4.49 -12.07
C LYS A 72 -1.80 3.03 -11.66
N ALA A 73 -2.12 2.79 -10.39
CA ALA A 73 -2.30 1.45 -9.84
C ALA A 73 -3.36 0.65 -10.62
N ASP A 74 -4.41 1.31 -11.09
CA ASP A 74 -5.50 0.66 -11.82
C ASP A 74 -5.06 -0.08 -13.10
N ARG A 75 -3.95 0.35 -13.70
CA ARG A 75 -3.41 -0.21 -14.95
C ARG A 75 -2.63 -1.51 -14.75
N TYR A 76 -2.25 -1.84 -13.51
CA TYR A 76 -1.44 -3.02 -13.24
C TYR A 76 -2.32 -4.24 -12.90
N PRO A 77 -1.90 -5.45 -13.31
CA PRO A 77 -0.74 -5.73 -14.16
C PRO A 77 -1.01 -5.32 -15.62
N LEU A 78 -0.03 -4.69 -16.29
CA LEU A 78 -0.20 -4.07 -17.61
C LEU A 78 -0.66 -5.05 -18.70
N ASN A 79 -0.17 -6.29 -18.64
CA ASN A 79 -0.38 -7.32 -19.66
C ASN A 79 -1.54 -8.27 -19.32
N ASN A 80 -2.27 -8.03 -18.23
CA ASN A 80 -3.39 -8.86 -17.81
C ASN A 80 -4.71 -8.29 -18.33
N ASN A 81 -5.70 -9.16 -18.51
CA ASN A 81 -7.08 -8.77 -18.80
C ASN A 81 -7.64 -7.85 -17.71
N ARG A 82 -8.54 -6.93 -18.07
CA ARG A 82 -9.11 -5.97 -17.10
C ARG A 82 -9.85 -6.66 -15.94
N SER A 83 -10.48 -7.80 -16.21
CA SER A 83 -11.19 -8.61 -15.21
C SER A 83 -10.25 -9.27 -14.19
N ASP A 84 -8.97 -9.42 -14.52
CA ASP A 84 -7.97 -9.96 -13.60
C ASP A 84 -7.24 -8.85 -12.82
N ARG A 85 -7.59 -7.58 -12.99
CA ARG A 85 -6.93 -6.47 -12.28
C ARG A 85 -7.68 -6.11 -11.01
N VAL A 86 -6.95 -6.13 -9.89
CA VAL A 86 -7.40 -5.68 -8.59
C VAL A 86 -6.53 -4.50 -8.16
N ASN A 87 -7.16 -3.46 -7.65
CA ASN A 87 -6.48 -2.34 -7.00
C ASN A 87 -6.78 -2.37 -5.50
N LEU A 88 -5.75 -2.66 -4.70
CA LEU A 88 -5.83 -2.67 -3.24
C LEU A 88 -5.66 -1.25 -2.71
N GLU A 89 -6.53 -0.84 -1.78
CA GLU A 89 -6.37 0.39 -1.00
C GLU A 89 -5.57 0.08 0.26
N LEU A 90 -4.54 0.90 0.51
CA LEU A 90 -3.51 0.63 1.49
C LEU A 90 -3.34 1.78 2.47
N ARG A 91 -3.11 1.47 3.74
CA ARG A 91 -2.54 2.40 4.71
C ARG A 91 -1.03 2.12 4.81
N VAL A 92 -0.22 3.10 4.41
CA VAL A 92 1.23 2.94 4.30
C VAL A 92 1.96 3.87 5.26
N ARG A 93 2.77 3.29 6.17
CA ARG A 93 3.66 4.04 7.07
C ARG A 93 5.03 4.23 6.43
N VAL A 94 5.25 5.36 5.77
CA VAL A 94 6.43 5.55 4.90
C VAL A 94 7.76 5.69 5.63
N GLY A 95 7.76 5.99 6.93
CA GLY A 95 9.01 6.12 7.70
C GLY A 95 9.95 7.18 7.11
N ARG A 96 11.26 6.91 7.09
CA ARG A 96 12.25 7.81 6.44
C ARG A 96 12.23 7.62 4.93
N VAL A 97 11.99 8.69 4.18
CA VAL A 97 11.83 8.62 2.72
C VAL A 97 13.08 9.09 1.99
N LYS A 98 13.54 8.31 1.02
CA LYS A 98 14.61 8.69 0.10
C LYS A 98 14.04 9.08 -1.25
N ARG A 99 14.20 10.35 -1.61
CA ARG A 99 13.93 10.82 -2.98
C ARG A 99 14.95 10.21 -3.95
N ILE A 100 14.44 9.62 -5.03
CA ILE A 100 15.18 9.05 -6.17
C ILE A 100 14.64 9.70 -7.44
N ASP A 101 15.34 10.70 -7.97
CA ASP A 101 14.79 11.61 -8.99
C ASP A 101 15.63 11.72 -10.26
N LYS A 102 16.55 10.76 -10.48
CA LYS A 102 17.34 10.64 -11.69
C LYS A 102 17.71 9.19 -11.96
N ASP A 103 17.94 8.86 -13.22
CA ASP A 103 18.52 7.56 -13.57
C ASP A 103 19.93 7.42 -12.98
N ASN A 104 20.31 6.20 -12.64
CA ASN A 104 21.59 5.89 -12.00
C ASN A 104 21.80 6.67 -10.69
N HIS A 105 20.72 6.91 -9.94
CA HIS A 105 20.84 7.55 -8.63
C HIS A 105 21.74 6.68 -7.73
N PRO A 106 22.74 7.24 -7.02
CA PRO A 106 23.72 6.45 -6.24
C PRO A 106 23.09 5.52 -5.20
N MET A 107 21.88 5.86 -4.75
CA MET A 107 21.13 5.08 -3.76
C MET A 107 19.91 4.35 -4.33
N GLN A 108 19.76 4.26 -5.65
CA GLN A 108 18.58 3.67 -6.32
C GLN A 108 18.23 2.27 -5.80
N TYR A 109 19.25 1.47 -5.47
CA TYR A 109 19.09 0.09 -4.98
C TYR A 109 19.59 -0.13 -3.55
N THR A 110 20.15 0.90 -2.90
CA THR A 110 20.85 0.77 -1.60
C THR A 110 20.26 1.65 -0.50
N TRP A 111 19.19 2.40 -0.79
CA TRP A 111 18.52 3.30 0.14
C TRP A 111 18.12 2.62 1.46
N SER A 112 17.64 1.37 1.42
CA SER A 112 17.24 0.63 2.62
C SER A 112 18.41 0.28 3.53
N ALA A 113 19.55 -0.13 2.96
CA ALA A 113 20.78 -0.38 3.72
C ALA A 113 21.35 0.89 4.37
N GLN A 114 20.95 2.07 3.88
CA GLN A 114 21.32 3.38 4.40
C GLN A 114 20.30 3.92 5.43
N GLY A 115 19.38 3.07 5.90
CA GLY A 115 18.44 3.40 6.98
C GLY A 115 17.20 4.18 6.54
N TYR A 116 16.86 4.14 5.25
CA TYR A 116 15.57 4.65 4.75
C TYR A 116 14.54 3.51 4.69
N ASP A 117 13.28 3.84 5.01
CA ASP A 117 12.18 2.88 5.03
C ASP A 117 11.46 2.81 3.68
N THR A 118 11.47 3.91 2.92
CA THR A 118 10.83 4.03 1.61
C THR A 118 11.73 4.78 0.64
N ALA A 119 11.82 4.32 -0.61
CA ALA A 119 12.29 5.13 -1.73
C ALA A 119 11.10 5.71 -2.49
N TRP A 120 11.22 6.96 -2.92
CA TRP A 120 10.16 7.69 -3.63
C TRP A 120 10.70 8.34 -4.90
N VAL A 121 10.02 8.10 -6.02
CA VAL A 121 10.24 8.76 -7.29
C VAL A 121 9.23 9.90 -7.45
N PRO A 122 9.67 11.16 -7.58
CA PRO A 122 8.78 12.27 -7.83
C PRO A 122 8.10 12.18 -9.19
N PRO A 123 6.87 12.71 -9.33
CA PRO A 123 6.24 12.80 -10.64
C PRO A 123 7.03 13.77 -11.53
N ASN A 124 7.06 13.49 -12.83
CA ASN A 124 7.67 14.30 -13.87
C ASN A 124 9.15 14.68 -13.61
N CYS A 125 9.91 13.81 -12.92
CA CYS A 125 11.34 14.05 -12.66
C CYS A 125 12.26 13.76 -13.87
N GLY A 126 11.71 13.28 -14.98
CA GLY A 126 12.49 13.02 -16.21
C GLY A 126 13.30 11.73 -16.22
N MET A 127 13.10 10.83 -15.25
CA MET A 127 13.74 9.52 -15.24
C MET A 127 13.28 8.65 -16.41
N ALA A 128 14.23 8.18 -17.22
CA ALA A 128 13.97 7.23 -18.30
C ALA A 128 13.46 5.88 -17.77
N ALA A 129 13.87 5.48 -16.57
CA ALA A 129 13.35 4.29 -15.89
C ALA A 129 11.86 4.39 -15.52
N VAL A 130 11.27 5.61 -15.54
CA VAL A 130 9.83 5.86 -15.32
C VAL A 130 9.25 6.62 -16.50
N PRO A 131 9.06 5.99 -17.68
CA PRO A 131 8.59 6.68 -18.88
C PRO A 131 7.23 7.35 -18.71
N SER A 132 6.40 6.84 -17.78
CA SER A 132 5.08 7.41 -17.49
C SER A 132 5.14 8.78 -16.81
N GLY A 133 6.27 9.15 -16.20
CA GLY A 133 6.40 10.34 -15.36
C GLY A 133 5.55 10.31 -14.09
N LEU A 134 4.90 9.20 -13.76
CA LEU A 134 4.07 9.09 -12.55
C LEU A 134 4.90 8.66 -11.35
N GLU A 135 4.58 9.21 -10.20
CA GLU A 135 5.26 8.93 -8.94
C GLU A 135 5.21 7.44 -8.55
N GLU A 136 6.18 6.99 -7.78
CA GLU A 136 6.24 5.62 -7.28
C GLU A 136 6.95 5.58 -5.93
N ASP A 137 6.36 4.85 -4.99
CA ASP A 137 6.97 4.54 -3.71
C ASP A 137 7.35 3.05 -3.66
N CYS A 138 8.52 2.74 -3.11
CA CYS A 138 8.95 1.39 -2.81
C CYS A 138 9.25 1.29 -1.32
N VAL A 139 8.38 0.60 -0.59
CA VAL A 139 8.46 0.43 0.87
C VAL A 139 9.25 -0.83 1.17
N PHE A 140 10.25 -0.72 2.05
CA PHE A 140 11.13 -1.85 2.32
C PHE A 140 10.43 -2.97 3.09
N ASP A 141 9.93 -2.68 4.28
CA ASP A 141 9.30 -3.67 5.16
C ASP A 141 7.80 -3.80 4.83
N PRO A 142 7.34 -4.97 4.36
CA PRO A 142 5.92 -5.20 4.07
C PRO A 142 5.00 -4.96 5.27
N LYS A 143 5.48 -5.08 6.52
CA LYS A 143 4.68 -4.82 7.72
C LYS A 143 4.24 -3.36 7.87
N ARG A 144 4.83 -2.44 7.09
CA ARG A 144 4.44 -1.03 7.00
C ARG A 144 3.28 -0.78 6.03
N VAL A 145 2.84 -1.81 5.31
CA VAL A 145 1.79 -1.74 4.29
C VAL A 145 0.61 -2.58 4.74
N GLU A 146 -0.49 -1.91 5.07
CA GLU A 146 -1.71 -2.55 5.54
C GLU A 146 -2.79 -2.45 4.45
N VAL A 147 -3.43 -3.57 4.11
CA VAL A 147 -4.62 -3.55 3.24
C VAL A 147 -5.81 -3.07 4.05
N VAL A 148 -6.42 -1.96 3.62
CA VAL A 148 -7.59 -1.36 4.28
C VAL A 148 -8.85 -1.41 3.43
N GLY A 149 -8.73 -1.80 2.17
CA GLY A 149 -9.87 -1.94 1.27
C GLY A 149 -9.52 -2.40 -0.14
N ILE A 150 -10.55 -2.51 -0.98
CA ILE A 150 -10.43 -2.82 -2.41
C ILE A 150 -10.94 -1.60 -3.18
N ALA A 151 -10.01 -0.88 -3.82
CA ALA A 151 -10.32 0.35 -4.53
C ALA A 151 -10.97 0.10 -5.91
N ARG A 152 -10.67 -1.06 -6.53
CA ARG A 152 -11.27 -1.53 -7.78
C ARG A 152 -11.06 -3.04 -7.96
N ALA A 153 -12.08 -3.76 -8.41
CA ALA A 153 -11.98 -5.13 -8.94
C ALA A 153 -13.16 -5.38 -9.89
N ASP A 154 -13.15 -6.51 -10.61
CA ASP A 154 -14.37 -7.02 -11.25
C ASP A 154 -15.48 -7.22 -10.21
N PRO A 155 -16.77 -6.94 -10.49
CA PRO A 155 -17.83 -7.01 -9.49
C PRO A 155 -17.93 -8.36 -8.79
N SER A 156 -17.74 -9.46 -9.51
CA SER A 156 -17.80 -10.82 -8.93
C SER A 156 -16.67 -11.06 -7.94
N VAL A 157 -15.48 -10.56 -8.26
CA VAL A 157 -14.28 -10.65 -7.42
C VAL A 157 -14.35 -9.69 -6.25
N LEU A 158 -14.92 -8.50 -6.44
CA LEU A 158 -15.00 -7.47 -5.41
C LEU A 158 -15.74 -7.98 -4.16
N THR A 159 -16.90 -8.61 -4.36
CA THR A 159 -17.69 -9.18 -3.27
C THR A 159 -16.89 -10.24 -2.51
N GLU A 160 -16.25 -11.17 -3.23
CA GLU A 160 -15.42 -12.23 -2.64
C GLU A 160 -14.27 -11.66 -1.80
N LEU A 161 -13.54 -10.67 -2.32
CA LEU A 161 -12.38 -10.09 -1.63
C LEU A 161 -12.81 -9.27 -0.40
N GLN A 162 -13.96 -8.58 -0.46
CA GLN A 162 -14.50 -7.81 0.66
C GLN A 162 -14.91 -8.73 1.82
N GLU A 163 -15.55 -9.86 1.53
CA GLU A 163 -15.90 -10.87 2.54
C GLU A 163 -14.64 -11.42 3.24
N ASN A 164 -13.60 -11.72 2.46
CA ASN A 164 -12.32 -12.19 3.01
C ASN A 164 -11.64 -11.15 3.92
N CYS A 165 -11.67 -9.87 3.56
CA CYS A 165 -11.16 -8.79 4.41
C CYS A 165 -11.94 -8.66 5.72
N LEU A 166 -13.27 -8.77 5.69
CA LEU A 166 -14.12 -8.70 6.89
C LEU A 166 -13.84 -9.89 7.83
N LEU A 167 -13.71 -11.09 7.28
CA LEU A 167 -13.38 -12.29 8.06
C LEU A 167 -12.02 -12.17 8.76
N LEU A 168 -11.02 -11.58 8.10
CA LEU A 168 -9.73 -11.29 8.72
C LEU A 168 -9.84 -10.27 9.85
N CYS A 169 -10.57 -9.16 9.64
CA CYS A 169 -10.83 -8.18 10.70
C CYS A 169 -11.53 -8.81 11.92
N VAL A 170 -12.56 -9.62 11.70
CA VAL A 170 -13.29 -10.31 12.77
C VAL A 170 -12.39 -11.33 13.48
N CYS A 171 -11.59 -12.11 12.75
CA CYS A 171 -10.62 -13.04 13.34
C CYS A 171 -9.53 -12.35 14.17
N ILE A 172 -9.03 -11.18 13.73
CA ILE A 172 -8.08 -10.37 14.50
C ILE A 172 -8.72 -9.86 15.78
N ILE A 173 -9.97 -9.36 15.71
CA ILE A 173 -10.72 -8.91 16.88
C ILE A 173 -10.94 -10.07 17.87
N ILE A 174 -11.35 -11.25 17.39
CA ILE A 174 -11.58 -12.43 18.24
C ILE A 174 -10.25 -12.91 18.86
N ARG A 175 -9.15 -12.95 18.11
CA ARG A 175 -7.84 -13.34 18.64
C ARG A 175 -7.33 -12.39 19.72
N ASN A 176 -7.61 -11.09 19.61
CA ASN A 176 -7.26 -10.13 20.65
C ASN A 176 -8.20 -10.17 21.88
N PHE A 177 -9.39 -10.79 21.76
CA PHE A 177 -10.34 -10.95 22.87
C PHE A 177 -10.13 -12.23 23.70
N VAL A 178 -9.44 -13.24 23.17
CA VAL A 178 -9.24 -14.54 23.85
C VAL A 178 -7.94 -14.60 24.67
N ILE A 179 -7.14 -13.52 24.70
CA ILE A 179 -5.91 -13.41 25.51
C ILE A 179 -6.05 -12.36 26.64
N LEU A 180 -7.24 -12.25 27.23
CA LEU A 180 -7.45 -11.54 28.50
C LEU A 180 -8.14 -12.47 29.51
#